data_AF-A0A0F9F1A7-F1
#
_entry.id   AF-A0A0F9F1A7-F1
#
_cell.length_a   1.000
_cell.length_b   1.000
_cell.length_c   1.000
_cell.angle_alpha   90.00
_cell.angle_beta   90.00
_cell.angle_gamma   90.00
#
_symmetry.space_group_name_H-M   'P 1'
#
loop_
_entity.id
_entity.type
_entity.pdbx_description
1 polymer ?
#
loop_
_entity_poly.entity_id
_entity_poly.type
_entity_poly.pdbx_seq_one_letter_code
_entity_poly.pdbx_strand_id
1 'polypeptide(L)'
;VFYYNLNISNKKKIELLLYLSTNRQISRSIYAFGINPSDISSGNLLYCIISPINNLNKINNELLKVLKADETELSINIQSNEKFNLIREYFEISEQQIACILNSYGIDKNSLDSNLRSKISALYDLICERMALLNIEKTLR
;
A
#
# COMPACT_ATOMS: atom_id res chain seq x y z
N VAL A 1 18.98 -2.00 12.29
CA VAL A 1 19.44 -0.64 11.99
C VAL A 1 18.94 -0.25 10.61
N PHE A 2 18.44 0.97 10.44
CA PHE A 2 18.10 1.53 9.13
C PHE A 2 19.36 2.14 8.52
N TYR A 3 19.58 1.96 7.22
CA TYR A 3 20.84 2.33 6.59
C TYR A 3 21.08 3.85 6.61
N TYR A 4 20.06 4.65 6.29
CA TYR A 4 20.16 6.11 6.19
C TYR A 4 19.70 6.89 7.43
N ASN A 5 19.18 6.22 8.48
CA ASN A 5 18.61 6.86 9.67
C ASN A 5 17.54 7.96 9.43
N LEU A 6 16.93 7.98 8.24
CA LEU A 6 15.83 8.88 7.89
C LEU A 6 14.46 8.39 8.37
N ASN A 7 14.42 7.21 8.99
CA ASN A 7 13.19 6.55 9.40
C ASN A 7 12.34 7.40 10.37
N ILE A 8 11.03 7.18 10.35
CA ILE A 8 10.05 7.82 11.24
C ILE A 8 9.98 7.04 12.57
N SER A 9 9.96 5.71 12.48
CA SER A 9 9.92 4.76 13.59
C SER A 9 11.16 3.87 13.60
N ASN A 10 11.69 3.58 14.79
CA ASN A 10 12.84 2.67 14.94
C ASN A 10 12.48 1.18 14.75
N LYS A 11 11.18 0.86 14.57
CA LYS A 11 10.69 -0.51 14.36
C LYS A 11 10.37 -0.73 12.87
N LYS A 12 11.15 -1.55 12.17
CA LYS A 12 10.97 -1.87 10.73
C LYS A 12 9.53 -2.20 10.32
N LYS A 13 8.83 -3.01 11.12
CA LYS A 13 7.43 -3.37 10.86
C LYS A 13 6.47 -2.18 10.94
N ILE A 14 6.71 -1.23 11.85
CA ILE A 14 5.89 -0.02 11.97
C ILE A 14 6.25 0.94 10.85
N GLU A 15 7.54 1.05 10.53
CA GLU A 15 8.01 1.86 9.43
C GLU A 15 7.33 1.47 8.11
N LEU A 16 7.24 0.17 7.81
CA LEU A 16 6.51 -0.32 6.64
C LEU A 16 5.06 0.20 6.60
N LEU A 17 4.32 0.12 7.71
CA LEU A 17 2.93 0.60 7.75
C LEU A 17 2.82 2.10 7.51
N LEU A 18 3.78 2.89 8.01
CA LEU A 18 3.84 4.34 7.79
C LEU A 18 4.03 4.67 6.30
N TYR A 19 4.89 3.91 5.60
CA TYR A 19 5.03 4.06 4.15
C TYR A 19 3.76 3.63 3.41
N LEU A 20 3.19 2.48 3.72
CA LEU A 20 1.98 1.97 3.05
C LEU A 20 0.80 2.94 3.16
N SER A 21 0.67 3.62 4.30
CA SER A 21 -0.38 4.63 4.52
C SER A 21 -0.06 6.01 3.99
N THR A 22 1.16 6.24 3.49
CA THR A 22 1.66 7.58 3.17
C THR A 22 1.45 8.56 4.33
N ASN A 23 1.55 8.09 5.58
CA ASN A 23 1.23 8.88 6.77
C ASN A 23 2.26 8.71 7.88
N ARG A 24 2.72 9.82 8.47
CA ARG A 24 3.70 9.83 9.56
C ARG A 24 3.10 9.41 10.92
N GLN A 25 1.77 9.43 11.07
CA GLN A 25 1.11 9.03 12.31
C GLN A 25 0.96 7.51 12.38
N ILE A 26 1.59 6.89 13.38
CA ILE A 26 1.55 5.45 13.62
C ILE A 26 0.10 4.96 13.81
N SER A 27 -0.71 5.69 14.57
CA SER A 27 -2.10 5.33 14.85
C SER A 27 -2.93 5.21 13.56
N ARG A 28 -2.82 6.19 12.66
CA ARG A 28 -3.52 6.17 11.35
C ARG A 28 -3.06 5.00 10.47
N SER A 29 -1.77 4.70 10.50
CA SER A 29 -1.20 3.61 9.72
C SER A 29 -1.64 2.23 10.21
N ILE A 30 -1.69 2.05 11.54
CA ILE A 30 -2.21 0.83 12.17
C ILE A 30 -3.71 0.70 11.90
N TYR A 31 -4.47 1.79 11.98
CA TYR A 31 -5.90 1.76 11.67
C TYR A 31 -6.17 1.28 10.23
N ALA A 32 -5.37 1.76 9.28
CA ALA A 32 -5.56 1.45 7.86
C ALA A 32 -5.02 0.07 7.42
N PHE A 33 -3.88 -0.37 7.95
CA PHE A 33 -3.17 -1.58 7.47
C PHE A 33 -2.84 -2.60 8.58
N GLY A 34 -3.21 -2.31 9.81
CA GLY A 34 -3.12 -3.27 10.91
C GLY A 34 -4.31 -4.22 10.94
N ILE A 35 -4.18 -5.26 11.76
CA ILE A 35 -5.28 -6.17 12.07
C ILE A 35 -6.22 -5.48 13.07
N ASN A 36 -7.49 -5.36 12.70
CA ASN A 36 -8.53 -4.76 13.52
C ASN A 36 -9.38 -5.84 14.23
N PRO A 37 -10.07 -5.49 15.35
CA PRO A 37 -10.97 -6.43 16.04
C PRO A 37 -12.07 -7.00 15.14
N SER A 38 -12.51 -6.24 14.13
CA SER A 38 -13.46 -6.69 13.11
C SER A 38 -12.94 -7.89 12.32
N ASP A 39 -11.66 -7.88 11.97
CA ASP A 39 -11.03 -8.94 11.18
C ASP A 39 -11.02 -10.25 11.98
N ILE A 40 -10.66 -10.15 13.26
CA ILE A 40 -10.70 -11.28 14.20
C ILE A 40 -12.13 -11.83 14.33
N SER A 41 -13.13 -10.95 14.49
CA SER A 41 -14.53 -11.38 14.63
C SER A 41 -15.07 -12.05 13.36
N SER A 42 -14.57 -11.67 12.19
CA SER A 42 -14.94 -12.28 10.90
C SER A 42 -14.26 -13.62 10.64
N GLY A 43 -13.21 -13.96 11.40
CA GLY A 43 -12.39 -15.15 11.17
C GLY A 43 -11.44 -15.03 9.97
N ASN A 44 -11.35 -13.86 9.32
CA ASN A 44 -10.49 -13.64 8.16
C ASN A 44 -9.36 -12.68 8.52
N LEU A 45 -8.12 -13.07 8.22
CA LEU A 45 -6.94 -12.24 8.42
C LEU A 45 -6.19 -12.08 7.10
N LEU A 46 -6.06 -10.84 6.65
CA LEU A 46 -5.17 -10.48 5.56
C LEU A 46 -3.81 -10.07 6.14
N TYR A 47 -2.73 -10.66 5.63
CA TYR A 47 -1.37 -10.31 6.03
C TYR A 47 -0.40 -10.38 4.85
N CYS A 48 0.73 -9.70 5.01
CA CYS A 48 1.82 -9.68 4.04
C CYS A 48 3.12 -10.10 4.73
N ILE A 49 3.83 -11.07 4.14
CA ILE A 49 5.15 -11.49 4.62
C ILE A 49 6.21 -10.81 3.77
N ILE A 50 7.10 -10.05 4.41
CA ILE A 50 8.29 -9.47 3.78
C ILE A 50 9.52 -10.09 4.42
N SER A 51 10.32 -10.77 3.60
CA SER A 51 11.56 -11.42 4.05
C SER A 51 12.71 -11.14 3.08
N PRO A 52 13.93 -10.84 3.57
CA PRO A 52 15.11 -10.71 2.73
C PRO A 52 15.68 -12.05 2.25
N ILE A 53 15.14 -13.18 2.73
CA ILE A 53 15.57 -14.54 2.40
C ILE A 53 14.40 -15.26 1.73
N ASN A 54 14.67 -16.17 0.82
CA ASN A 54 13.65 -16.99 0.16
C ASN A 54 13.08 -18.08 1.10
N ASN A 55 12.33 -17.66 2.13
CA ASN A 55 11.75 -18.53 3.17
C ASN A 55 10.26 -18.26 3.43
N LEU A 56 9.58 -17.59 2.51
CA LEU A 56 8.18 -17.15 2.66
C LEU A 56 7.24 -18.31 2.99
N ASN A 57 7.34 -19.43 2.24
CA ASN A 57 6.49 -20.61 2.45
C ASN A 57 6.65 -21.21 3.85
N LYS A 58 7.88 -21.20 4.39
CA LYS A 58 8.14 -21.70 5.74
C LYS A 58 7.45 -20.82 6.79
N ILE A 59 7.59 -19.49 6.65
CA ILE A 59 6.94 -18.53 7.56
C ILE A 59 5.42 -18.67 7.47
N ASN A 60 4.87 -18.79 6.25
CA ASN A 60 3.43 -18.97 6.02
C ASN A 60 2.90 -20.22 6.75
N ASN A 61 3.56 -21.36 6.55
CA ASN A 61 3.16 -22.62 7.18
C ASN A 61 3.23 -22.56 8.72
N GLU A 62 4.23 -21.89 9.28
CA GLU A 62 4.34 -21.68 10.72
C GLU A 62 3.19 -20.81 11.25
N LEU A 63 2.83 -19.73 10.54
CA LEU A 63 1.70 -18.86 10.90
C LEU A 63 0.37 -19.60 10.85
N LEU A 64 0.08 -20.31 9.76
CA LEU A 64 -1.15 -21.10 9.61
C LEU A 64 -1.30 -22.14 10.72
N LYS A 65 -0.20 -22.83 11.07
CA LYS A 65 -0.19 -23.81 12.18
C LYS A 65 -0.47 -23.17 13.53
N VAL A 66 0.13 -22.02 13.82
CA VAL A 66 -0.07 -21.30 15.09
C VAL A 66 -1.50 -20.76 15.19
N LEU A 67 -2.04 -20.23 14.09
CA LEU A 67 -3.39 -19.67 14.04
C LEU A 67 -4.48 -20.74 13.87
N LYS A 68 -4.11 -21.99 13.58
CA LYS A 68 -5.03 -23.08 13.22
C LYS A 68 -5.98 -22.64 12.10
N ALA A 69 -5.40 -22.04 11.08
CA ALA A 69 -6.12 -21.46 9.95
C ALA A 69 -5.66 -22.08 8.64
N ASP A 70 -6.52 -21.96 7.63
CA ASP A 70 -6.24 -22.35 6.26
C ASP A 70 -5.99 -21.11 5.40
N GLU A 71 -5.18 -21.27 4.35
CA GLU A 71 -4.91 -20.21 3.38
C GLU A 71 -6.02 -20.18 2.32
N THR A 72 -6.49 -18.97 2.01
CA THR A 72 -7.48 -18.73 0.97
C THR A 72 -6.84 -17.95 -0.17
N GLU A 73 -7.17 -18.30 -1.41
CA GLU A 73 -6.67 -17.58 -2.58
C GLU A 73 -7.12 -16.12 -2.56
N LEU A 74 -6.17 -15.21 -2.78
CA LEU A 74 -6.43 -13.78 -2.79
C LEU A 74 -6.79 -13.31 -4.20
N SER A 75 -7.93 -12.64 -4.33
CA SER A 75 -8.32 -11.89 -5.53
C SER A 75 -7.64 -10.52 -5.63
N ILE A 76 -6.63 -10.24 -4.79
CA ILE A 76 -5.98 -8.93 -4.68
C ILE A 76 -5.34 -8.47 -5.99
N ASN A 77 -4.96 -9.37 -6.90
CA ASN A 77 -4.33 -9.02 -8.17
C ASN A 77 -5.36 -8.57 -9.24
N ILE A 78 -6.65 -8.75 -8.99
CA ILE A 78 -7.70 -8.33 -9.93
C ILE A 78 -7.77 -6.80 -9.93
N GLN A 79 -7.64 -6.22 -11.12
CA GLN A 79 -7.80 -4.79 -11.34
C GLN A 79 -9.25 -4.51 -11.73
N SER A 80 -9.90 -3.61 -10.99
CA SER A 80 -11.27 -3.19 -11.25
C SER A 80 -11.43 -1.69 -11.01
N ASN A 81 -12.50 -1.10 -11.56
CA ASN A 81 -12.80 0.31 -11.33
C ASN A 81 -13.12 0.58 -9.86
N GLU A 82 -13.77 -0.37 -9.18
CA GLU A 82 -14.10 -0.28 -7.76
C GLU A 82 -12.82 -0.23 -6.92
N LYS A 83 -11.87 -1.13 -7.19
CA LYS A 83 -10.58 -1.13 -6.51
C LYS A 83 -9.79 0.15 -6.78
N PHE A 84 -9.78 0.62 -8.03
CA PHE A 84 -9.16 1.89 -8.39
C PHE A 84 -9.76 3.05 -7.60
N ASN A 85 -11.10 3.17 -7.56
CA ASN A 85 -11.78 4.24 -6.84
C ASN A 85 -11.52 4.18 -5.33
N LEU A 86 -11.56 2.99 -4.73
CA LEU A 86 -11.29 2.81 -3.30
C LEU A 86 -9.88 3.26 -2.92
N ILE A 87 -8.87 2.88 -3.72
CA ILE A 87 -7.48 3.32 -3.49
C ILE A 87 -7.36 4.84 -3.69
N ARG A 88 -7.94 5.37 -4.78
CA ARG A 88 -7.92 6.80 -5.09
C ARG A 88 -8.55 7.62 -3.97
N GLU A 89 -9.68 7.19 -3.43
CA GLU A 89 -10.40 7.84 -2.34
C GLU A 89 -9.61 7.77 -1.03
N TYR A 90 -9.06 6.60 -0.68
CA TYR A 90 -8.23 6.44 0.52
C TYR A 90 -7.04 7.40 0.53
N PHE A 91 -6.35 7.53 -0.61
CA PHE A 91 -5.23 8.45 -0.76
C PHE A 91 -5.66 9.88 -1.12
N GLU A 92 -6.96 10.22 -1.20
CA GLU A 92 -7.42 11.57 -1.55
C GLU A 92 -6.74 12.10 -2.84
N ILE A 93 -6.68 11.25 -3.87
CA ILE A 93 -6.07 11.60 -5.16
C ILE A 93 -7.16 12.11 -6.11
N SER A 94 -6.96 13.31 -6.66
CA SER A 94 -7.93 13.94 -7.56
C SER A 94 -7.77 13.44 -9.00
N GLU A 95 -8.86 13.52 -9.78
CA GLU A 95 -8.84 13.22 -11.21
C GLU A 95 -7.87 14.14 -11.99
N GLN A 96 -7.66 15.36 -11.51
CA GLN A 96 -6.70 16.30 -12.11
C GLN A 96 -5.26 15.84 -11.90
N GLN A 97 -4.93 15.30 -10.72
CA GLN A 97 -3.60 14.74 -10.45
C GLN A 97 -3.32 13.54 -11.36
N ILE A 98 -4.31 12.64 -11.49
CA ILE A 98 -4.20 11.47 -12.38
C ILE A 98 -4.02 11.92 -13.84
N ALA A 99 -4.82 12.88 -14.29
CA ALA A 99 -4.70 13.43 -15.65
C ALA A 99 -3.33 14.07 -15.91
N CYS A 100 -2.75 14.76 -14.92
CA CYS A 100 -1.42 15.34 -15.03
C CYS A 100 -0.35 14.27 -15.30
N ILE A 101 -0.40 13.16 -14.56
CA ILE A 101 0.52 12.04 -14.75
C ILE A 101 0.29 11.34 -16.09
N LEU A 102 -0.97 11.10 -16.48
CA LEU A 102 -1.27 10.52 -17.78
C LEU A 102 -0.75 11.38 -18.94
N ASN A 103 -0.90 12.70 -18.85
CA ASN A 103 -0.33 13.63 -19.83
C ASN A 103 1.21 13.52 -19.89
N SER A 104 1.87 13.30 -18.75
CA SER A 104 3.33 13.08 -18.72
C SER A 104 3.76 11.79 -19.42
N TYR A 105 2.87 10.79 -19.49
CA TYR A 105 3.07 9.58 -20.28
C TYR A 105 2.74 9.78 -21.78
N GLY A 106 2.27 10.97 -22.17
CA GLY A 106 1.78 11.26 -23.51
C GLY A 106 0.37 10.72 -23.80
N ILE A 107 -0.40 10.34 -22.76
CA ILE A 107 -1.77 9.84 -22.88
C ILE A 107 -2.74 10.99 -22.63
N ASP A 108 -3.44 11.43 -23.67
CA ASP A 108 -4.45 12.48 -23.54
C ASP A 108 -5.67 11.97 -22.75
N LYS A 109 -6.17 12.79 -21.82
CA LYS A 109 -7.36 12.52 -20.98
C LYS A 109 -8.61 12.23 -21.81
N ASN A 110 -8.69 12.80 -23.01
CA ASN A 110 -9.82 12.62 -23.93
C ASN A 110 -9.69 11.40 -24.85
N SER A 111 -8.55 10.70 -24.80
CA SER A 111 -8.34 9.50 -25.61
C SER A 111 -9.13 8.31 -25.03
N LEU A 112 -9.68 7.50 -25.94
CA LEU A 112 -10.18 6.14 -25.65
C LEU A 112 -9.09 5.24 -25.01
N ASP A 113 -7.81 5.65 -25.07
CA ASP A 113 -6.63 4.96 -24.54
C ASP A 113 -6.40 5.14 -23.03
N SER A 114 -7.21 5.96 -22.33
CA SER A 114 -7.21 5.99 -20.86
C SER A 114 -7.88 4.74 -20.25
N ASN A 115 -7.39 3.57 -20.66
CA ASN A 115 -7.81 2.30 -20.10
C ASN A 115 -7.47 2.24 -18.60
N LEU A 116 -8.20 1.40 -17.86
CA LEU A 116 -8.05 1.24 -16.41
C LEU A 116 -6.59 0.98 -15.98
N ARG A 117 -5.82 0.25 -16.80
CA ARG A 117 -4.42 -0.06 -16.51
C ARG A 117 -3.54 1.18 -16.47
N SER A 118 -3.71 2.10 -17.42
CA SER A 118 -2.98 3.38 -17.43
C SER A 118 -3.34 4.23 -16.21
N LYS A 119 -4.63 4.28 -15.84
CA LYS A 119 -5.10 5.00 -14.64
C LYS A 119 -4.52 4.41 -13.35
N ILE A 120 -4.49 3.08 -13.23
CA ILE A 120 -3.88 2.39 -12.09
C ILE A 120 -2.38 2.67 -12.02
N SER A 121 -1.68 2.69 -13.16
CA SER A 121 -0.25 2.99 -13.20
C SER A 121 0.03 4.42 -12.72
N ALA A 122 -0.72 5.39 -13.23
CA ALA A 122 -0.64 6.78 -12.78
C ALA A 122 -0.96 6.93 -11.28
N LEU A 123 -1.94 6.17 -10.77
CA LEU A 123 -2.28 6.13 -9.36
C LEU A 123 -1.13 5.60 -8.50
N TYR A 124 -0.46 4.53 -8.93
CA TYR A 124 0.69 3.97 -8.23
C TYR A 124 1.87 4.93 -8.19
N ASP A 125 2.17 5.63 -9.28
CA ASP A 125 3.24 6.63 -9.31
C ASP A 125 2.97 7.76 -8.30
N LEU A 126 1.73 8.26 -8.24
CA LEU A 126 1.33 9.28 -7.25
C LEU A 126 1.46 8.78 -5.81
N ILE A 127 1.12 7.51 -5.54
CA ILE A 127 1.29 6.90 -4.21
C ILE A 127 2.78 6.79 -3.87
N CYS A 128 3.61 6.34 -4.82
CA CYS A 128 5.06 6.25 -4.64
C CYS A 128 5.71 7.63 -4.40
N GLU A 129 5.22 8.67 -5.08
CA GLU A 129 5.65 10.05 -4.84
C GLU A 129 5.33 10.47 -3.40
N ARG A 130 4.10 10.24 -2.93
CA ARG A 130 3.70 10.52 -1.54
C ARG A 130 4.51 9.73 -0.52
N MET A 131 4.80 8.46 -0.81
CA MET A 131 5.69 7.63 0.03
C MET A 131 7.09 8.24 0.13
N ALA A 132 7.65 8.75 -0.97
CA ALA A 132 8.96 9.37 -0.98
C ALA A 132 8.98 10.70 -0.20
N LEU A 133 7.92 11.51 -0.34
CA LEU A 133 7.77 12.80 0.37
C LEU A 133 7.77 12.65 1.89
N LEU A 134 7.29 11.52 2.43
CA LEU A 134 7.33 11.25 3.87
C LEU A 134 8.73 11.41 4.48
N ASN A 135 9.79 11.08 3.73
CA ASN A 135 11.17 11.21 4.21
C ASN A 135 11.71 12.63 4.10
N ILE A 136 11.25 13.38 3.10
CA ILE A 136 11.74 14.74 2.83
C ILE A 136 11.20 15.73 3.87
N GLU A 137 9.94 15.57 4.28
CA GLU A 137 9.30 16.42 5.30
C GLU A 137 10.04 16.46 6.64
N LYS A 138 10.81 15.41 6.98
CA LYS A 138 11.64 15.37 8.20
C LYS A 138 12.80 16.37 8.15
N THR A 139 13.25 16.73 6.95
CA THR A 139 14.47 17.53 6.73
C THR A 139 14.17 19.03 6.64
N LEU A 140 12.90 19.42 6.46
CA LEU A 140 12.46 20.81 6.29
C LEU A 140 11.92 21.45 7.58
N ARG A 141 11.99 20.77 8.72
CA ARG A 141 11.66 21.29 10.06
C ARG A 141 12.90 21.35 10.92
#